data_AF-A0A9E4MPZ5-F1
#
_entry.id   AF-A0A9E4MPZ5-F1
#
_cell.length_a   1.000
_cell.length_b   1.000
_cell.length_c   1.000
_cell.angle_alpha   90.00
_cell.angle_beta   90.00
_cell.angle_gamma   90.00
#
_symmetry.space_group_name_H-M   'P 1'
#
loop_
_entity.id
_entity.type
_entity.pdbx_description
1 polymer ?
#
loop_
_entity_poly.entity_id
_entity_poly.type
_entity_poly.pdbx_seq_one_letter_code
_entity_poly.pdbx_strand_id
1 'polypeptide(L)'
;MSETTTVTGVGSPSFKNVIDIDGSINLDGENKFTINADRGESVVLNIRGDLRLSGFAAIELTGGVKVDNVLINVLGDVSLFGDSSVFGTILAVNNGSNTTINGGRVAGTLIARDISLANASVDGVYFVPEPFTILGTATALGFGVLFKKEYSQKNKKEKTKV
;
A
#
# COMPACT_ATOMS: atom_id res chain seq x y z
N MET A 1 -23.16 -15.17 13.38
CA MET A 1 -23.10 -13.71 13.56
C MET A 1 -21.63 -13.34 13.38
N SER A 2 -21.32 -12.44 12.44
CA SER A 2 -19.94 -11.97 12.20
C SER A 2 -19.74 -10.71 13.04
N GLU A 3 -18.74 -10.71 13.93
CA GLU A 3 -18.41 -9.56 14.77
C GLU A 3 -17.27 -8.78 14.11
N THR A 4 -17.58 -7.60 13.58
CA THR A 4 -16.57 -6.71 13.00
C THR A 4 -16.01 -5.80 14.08
N THR A 5 -14.70 -5.87 14.32
CA THR A 5 -13.98 -4.90 15.17
C THR A 5 -13.38 -3.83 14.26
N THR A 6 -13.96 -2.64 14.26
CA THR A 6 -13.46 -1.48 13.52
C THR A 6 -12.58 -0.61 14.42
N VAL A 7 -11.31 -0.42 14.06
CA VAL A 7 -10.42 0.54 14.72
C VAL A 7 -10.27 1.76 13.80
N THR A 8 -10.87 2.89 14.17
CA THR A 8 -10.74 4.14 13.42
C THR A 8 -9.55 4.96 13.93
N GLY A 9 -8.54 5.16 13.06
CA GLY A 9 -7.56 6.23 13.26
C GLY A 9 -8.18 7.56 12.84
N VAL A 10 -8.13 8.58 13.70
CA VAL A 10 -8.54 9.94 13.37
C VAL A 10 -7.35 10.89 13.45
N GLY A 11 -6.83 11.27 12.28
CA GLY A 11 -6.56 12.67 11.98
C GLY A 11 -5.13 13.08 11.61
N SER A 12 -5.06 13.83 10.49
CA SER A 12 -4.08 14.86 10.10
C SER A 12 -2.60 14.43 10.00
N PRO A 13 -1.80 15.01 9.08
CA PRO A 13 -0.48 14.50 8.65
C PRO A 13 0.66 14.56 9.69
N SER A 14 0.33 14.69 10.98
CA SER A 14 1.22 14.39 12.10
C SER A 14 1.16 12.87 12.40
N PHE A 15 2.28 12.24 12.76
CA PHE A 15 2.50 10.81 13.09
C PHE A 15 1.51 10.12 14.08
N LYS A 16 0.20 10.27 13.93
CA LYS A 16 -0.85 9.80 14.85
C LYS A 16 -1.51 8.50 14.40
N ASN A 17 -1.23 8.02 13.19
CA ASN A 17 -1.80 6.78 12.66
C ASN A 17 -0.95 5.56 13.05
N VAL A 18 -0.48 5.51 14.30
CA VAL A 18 0.16 4.33 14.88
C VAL A 18 -0.86 3.67 15.80
N ILE A 19 -1.23 2.44 15.48
CA ILE A 19 -2.11 1.60 16.29
C ILE A 19 -1.22 0.58 16.99
N ASP A 20 -1.23 0.54 18.32
CA ASP A 20 -0.47 -0.45 19.10
C ASP A 20 -1.43 -1.45 19.73
N ILE A 21 -1.23 -2.73 19.44
CA ILE A 21 -1.97 -3.85 20.00
C ILE A 21 -1.05 -4.55 21.01
N ASP A 22 -1.36 -4.36 22.29
CA ASP A 22 -0.66 -5.01 23.42
C ASP A 22 -1.12 -6.47 23.59
N GLY A 23 -0.89 -7.27 22.54
CA GLY A 23 -1.34 -8.65 22.44
C GLY A 23 -1.36 -9.14 21.00
N SER A 24 -2.10 -10.23 20.76
CA SER A 24 -2.24 -10.86 19.46
C SER A 24 -3.53 -10.43 18.75
N ILE A 25 -3.52 -10.42 17.41
CA ILE A 25 -4.73 -10.40 16.60
C ILE A 25 -5.02 -11.83 16.17
N ASN A 26 -6.17 -12.38 16.58
CA ASN A 26 -6.63 -13.70 16.16
C ASN A 26 -8.03 -13.56 15.54
N LEU A 27 -8.12 -13.71 14.22
CA LEU A 27 -9.39 -13.66 13.48
C LEU A 27 -9.62 -14.99 12.75
N ASP A 28 -10.89 -15.40 12.71
CA ASP A 28 -11.35 -16.63 12.09
C ASP A 28 -12.65 -16.41 11.30
N GLY A 29 -13.06 -17.43 10.53
CA GLY A 29 -14.30 -17.38 9.76
C GLY A 29 -14.30 -16.22 8.77
N GLU A 30 -15.24 -15.29 8.90
CA GLU A 30 -15.35 -14.08 8.06
C GLU A 30 -15.03 -12.79 8.85
N ASN A 31 -14.38 -12.91 10.01
CA ASN A 31 -14.09 -11.77 10.87
C ASN A 31 -13.03 -10.86 10.24
N LYS A 32 -13.19 -9.55 10.42
CA LYS A 32 -12.36 -8.53 9.78
C LYS A 32 -11.82 -7.53 10.79
N PHE A 33 -10.56 -7.14 10.59
CA PHE A 33 -9.96 -5.98 11.21
C PHE A 33 -9.80 -4.90 10.14
N THR A 34 -10.55 -3.81 10.27
CA THR A 34 -10.55 -2.74 9.26
C THR A 34 -9.69 -1.58 9.70
N ILE A 35 -8.72 -1.21 8.86
CA ILE A 35 -7.94 0.03 8.96
C ILE A 35 -8.64 1.07 8.08
N ASN A 36 -9.17 2.12 8.71
CA ASN A 36 -9.76 3.25 8.00
C ASN A 36 -8.80 4.44 8.05
N ALA A 37 -8.35 4.90 6.89
CA ALA A 37 -7.47 6.05 6.74
C ALA A 37 -7.70 6.73 5.39
N ASP A 38 -7.46 8.04 5.35
CA ASP A 38 -7.71 8.83 4.15
C ASP A 38 -6.66 8.58 3.07
N ARG A 39 -7.01 8.94 1.83
CA ARG A 39 -6.07 8.88 0.71
C ARG A 39 -4.83 9.73 0.99
N GLY A 40 -3.66 9.09 0.93
CA GLY A 40 -2.36 9.74 1.12
C GLY A 40 -1.83 9.66 2.55
N GLU A 41 -2.64 9.20 3.50
CA GLU A 41 -2.17 8.91 4.85
C GLU A 41 -1.35 7.63 4.88
N SER A 42 -0.47 7.53 5.88
CA SER A 42 0.26 6.31 6.22
C SER A 42 -0.19 5.79 7.57
N VAL A 43 -0.24 4.47 7.71
CA VAL A 43 -0.67 3.79 8.95
C VAL A 43 0.39 2.77 9.35
N VAL A 44 0.70 2.73 10.65
CA VAL A 44 1.52 1.67 11.24
C VAL A 44 0.66 0.92 12.25
N LEU A 45 0.45 -0.37 12.02
CA LEU A 45 -0.15 -1.28 12.97
C LEU A 45 0.96 -2.08 13.65
N ASN A 46 1.21 -1.83 14.92
CA ASN A 46 2.12 -2.60 15.75
C ASN A 46 1.34 -3.67 16.51
N ILE A 47 1.78 -4.92 16.39
CA ILE A 47 1.20 -6.08 17.08
C ILE A 47 2.31 -6.70 17.93
N ARG A 48 2.17 -6.64 19.26
CA ARG A 48 3.19 -7.17 20.18
C ARG A 48 3.18 -8.69 20.28
N GLY A 49 2.02 -9.30 20.06
CA GLY A 49 1.85 -10.74 19.96
C GLY A 49 1.83 -11.23 18.52
N ASP A 50 1.03 -12.25 18.30
CA ASP A 50 0.93 -12.95 17.02
C ASP A 50 -0.14 -12.33 16.13
N LEU A 51 0.03 -12.49 14.82
CA LEU A 51 -1.03 -12.26 13.84
C LEU A 51 -1.50 -13.60 13.29
N ARG A 52 -2.72 -14.02 13.66
CA ARG A 52 -3.35 -15.25 13.18
C ARG A 52 -4.65 -14.96 12.44
N LEU A 53 -4.70 -15.30 11.16
CA LEU A 53 -5.91 -15.26 10.34
C LEU A 53 -6.23 -16.66 9.82
N SER A 54 -7.51 -17.03 9.83
CA SER A 54 -7.97 -18.33 9.30
C SER A 54 -9.35 -18.22 8.62
N GLY A 55 -9.67 -19.17 7.74
CA GLY A 55 -10.91 -19.12 6.97
C GLY A 55 -10.86 -18.02 5.92
N PHE A 56 -11.84 -17.12 5.91
CA PHE A 56 -11.92 -15.92 5.08
C PHE A 56 -11.59 -14.64 5.87
N ALA A 57 -10.95 -14.76 7.04
CA ALA A 57 -10.64 -13.63 7.88
C ALA A 57 -9.66 -12.66 7.19
N ALA A 58 -9.80 -11.37 7.47
CA ALA A 58 -9.05 -10.35 6.73
C ALA A 58 -8.61 -9.13 7.56
N ILE A 59 -7.47 -8.56 7.19
CA ILE A 59 -7.12 -7.17 7.49
C ILE A 59 -7.43 -6.33 6.26
N GLU A 60 -8.48 -5.51 6.31
CA GLU A 60 -8.97 -4.72 5.17
C GLU A 60 -8.69 -3.23 5.33
N LEU A 61 -8.62 -2.53 4.21
CA LEU A 61 -8.39 -1.09 4.14
C LEU A 61 -9.65 -0.36 3.66
N THR A 62 -9.98 0.75 4.30
CA THR A 62 -11.08 1.67 3.93
C THR A 62 -10.62 3.13 3.99
N GLY A 63 -11.44 4.07 3.50
CA GLY A 63 -11.09 5.51 3.51
C GLY A 63 -10.20 5.97 2.34
N GLY A 64 -9.73 5.04 1.50
CA GLY A 64 -8.94 5.35 0.31
C GLY A 64 -7.43 5.37 0.54
N VAL A 65 -6.96 4.95 1.71
CA VAL A 65 -5.55 4.61 1.95
C VAL A 65 -5.06 3.55 0.95
N LYS A 66 -3.83 3.72 0.47
CA LYS A 66 -3.18 2.75 -0.42
C LYS A 66 -2.55 1.63 0.38
N VAL A 67 -2.54 0.43 -0.17
CA VAL A 67 -1.84 -0.74 0.38
C VAL A 67 -0.38 -0.44 0.75
N ASP A 68 0.33 0.31 -0.11
CA ASP A 68 1.74 0.70 0.11
C ASP A 68 1.97 1.60 1.32
N ASN A 69 0.92 2.28 1.76
CA ASN A 69 1.00 3.22 2.87
C ASN A 69 0.73 2.57 4.22
N VAL A 70 0.50 1.25 4.27
CA VAL A 70 0.19 0.52 5.50
C VAL A 70 1.34 -0.42 5.84
N LEU A 71 1.93 -0.22 7.02
CA LEU A 71 2.92 -1.12 7.60
C LEU A 71 2.28 -1.88 8.77
N ILE A 72 2.37 -3.19 8.75
CA ILE A 72 1.93 -4.09 9.82
C ILE A 72 3.18 -4.73 10.42
N ASN A 73 3.60 -4.20 11.55
CA ASN A 73 4.76 -4.68 12.29
C ASN A 73 4.30 -5.71 13.34
N VAL A 74 4.78 -6.94 13.21
CA VAL A 74 4.41 -8.07 14.08
C VAL A 74 5.64 -8.55 14.83
N LEU A 75 5.56 -8.53 16.16
CA LEU A 75 6.65 -8.98 17.03
C LEU A 75 6.57 -10.48 17.33
N GLY A 76 5.40 -11.11 17.21
CA GLY A 76 5.19 -12.56 17.34
C GLY A 76 5.23 -13.29 15.99
N ASP A 77 4.55 -14.43 15.94
CA ASP A 77 4.40 -15.23 14.72
C ASP A 77 3.34 -14.65 13.78
N VAL A 78 3.51 -14.87 12.47
CA VAL A 78 2.49 -14.60 11.46
C VAL A 78 1.98 -15.91 10.91
N SER A 79 0.66 -16.10 10.96
CA SER A 79 -0.01 -17.34 10.55
C SER A 79 -1.26 -17.01 9.76
N LEU A 80 -1.21 -17.20 8.44
CA LEU A 80 -2.34 -16.96 7.53
C LEU A 80 -2.79 -18.30 6.95
N PHE A 81 -3.96 -18.79 7.35
CA PHE A 81 -4.50 -20.08 6.93
C PHE A 81 -5.81 -19.91 6.16
N GLY A 82 -6.12 -20.89 5.29
CA GLY A 82 -7.31 -20.83 4.44
C GLY A 82 -7.25 -19.64 3.47
N ASP A 83 -8.39 -19.15 3.00
CA ASP A 83 -8.50 -18.02 2.08
C ASP A 83 -8.40 -16.64 2.79
N SER A 84 -7.59 -16.56 3.86
CA SER A 84 -7.40 -15.32 4.63
C SER A 84 -6.64 -14.27 3.83
N SER A 85 -6.86 -12.99 4.13
CA SER A 85 -6.21 -11.90 3.37
C SER A 85 -5.68 -10.76 4.24
N VAL A 86 -4.51 -10.23 3.85
CA VAL A 86 -3.92 -9.04 4.46
C VAL A 86 -3.60 -8.03 3.39
N PHE A 87 -4.07 -6.81 3.57
CA PHE A 87 -3.77 -5.67 2.71
C PHE A 87 -2.78 -4.74 3.42
N GLY A 88 -1.52 -4.74 2.96
CA GLY A 88 -0.46 -3.92 3.53
C GLY A 88 0.91 -4.60 3.44
N THR A 89 1.93 -3.94 3.99
CA THR A 89 3.26 -4.52 4.15
C THR A 89 3.37 -5.21 5.50
N ILE A 90 3.59 -6.51 5.53
CA ILE A 90 3.87 -7.26 6.76
C ILE A 90 5.37 -7.25 7.03
N LEU A 91 5.75 -6.81 8.22
CA LEU A 91 7.11 -6.84 8.75
C LEU A 91 7.14 -7.74 10.00
N ALA A 92 7.75 -8.92 9.90
CA ALA A 92 7.86 -9.92 10.97
C ALA A 92 9.30 -10.46 11.06
N VAL A 93 10.23 -9.57 11.45
CA VAL A 93 11.67 -9.85 11.48
C VAL A 93 12.22 -10.11 12.88
N ASN A 94 11.36 -10.24 13.89
CA ASN A 94 11.78 -10.44 15.26
C ASN A 94 12.43 -11.82 15.47
N ASN A 95 13.33 -11.90 16.44
CA ASN A 95 14.06 -13.12 16.73
C ASN A 95 13.12 -14.18 17.33
N GLY A 96 12.89 -15.26 16.58
CA GLY A 96 12.04 -16.37 16.99
C GLY A 96 10.69 -16.40 16.27
N SER A 97 10.33 -15.31 15.58
CA SER A 97 9.13 -15.23 14.76
C SER A 97 9.23 -16.08 13.51
N ASN A 98 8.20 -16.87 13.26
CA ASN A 98 8.00 -17.59 12.02
C ASN A 98 6.82 -16.99 11.25
N THR A 99 6.96 -16.90 9.93
CA THR A 99 5.86 -16.52 9.05
C THR A 99 5.41 -17.74 8.24
N THR A 100 4.20 -18.20 8.50
CA THR A 100 3.55 -19.29 7.77
C THR A 100 2.32 -18.77 7.06
N ILE A 101 2.28 -18.96 5.74
CA ILE A 101 1.11 -18.66 4.91
C ILE A 101 0.71 -19.94 4.18
N ASN A 102 -0.45 -20.47 4.52
CA ASN A 102 -1.02 -21.66 3.92
C ASN A 102 -2.45 -21.41 3.39
N GLY A 103 -2.57 -21.11 2.10
CA GLY A 103 -3.81 -20.67 1.46
C GLY A 103 -4.00 -19.15 1.44
N GLY A 104 -3.37 -18.44 2.40
CA GLY A 104 -3.58 -17.01 2.60
C GLY A 104 -2.98 -16.12 1.49
N ARG A 105 -3.52 -14.91 1.39
CA ARG A 105 -3.06 -13.87 0.46
C ARG A 105 -2.54 -12.64 1.17
N VAL A 106 -1.38 -12.15 0.77
CA VAL A 106 -0.84 -10.84 1.15
C VAL A 106 -0.87 -9.94 -0.08
N ALA A 107 -1.77 -8.98 -0.10
CA ALA A 107 -1.78 -7.91 -1.09
C ALA A 107 -0.89 -6.79 -0.55
N GLY A 108 0.35 -6.71 -1.04
CA GLY A 108 1.41 -5.86 -0.52
C GLY A 108 2.73 -6.60 -0.43
N THR A 109 3.59 -6.19 0.50
CA THR A 109 4.93 -6.77 0.65
C THR A 109 5.00 -7.65 1.90
N LEU A 110 5.70 -8.78 1.82
CA LEU A 110 5.99 -9.64 2.96
C LEU A 110 7.50 -9.60 3.26
N ILE A 111 7.86 -9.15 4.46
CA ILE A 111 9.24 -9.10 4.94
C ILE A 111 9.29 -9.85 6.28
N ALA A 112 9.94 -11.01 6.29
CA ALA A 112 10.14 -11.79 7.50
C ALA A 112 11.46 -12.54 7.45
N ARG A 113 11.91 -13.03 8.61
CA ARG A 113 13.17 -13.77 8.71
C ARG A 113 13.04 -15.17 8.09
N ASP A 114 12.04 -15.92 8.55
CA ASP A 114 11.74 -17.26 8.08
C ASP A 114 10.33 -17.27 7.46
N ILE A 115 10.24 -17.64 6.19
CA ILE A 115 8.99 -17.63 5.42
C ILE A 115 8.70 -19.04 4.91
N SER A 116 7.54 -19.58 5.30
CA SER A 116 6.98 -20.82 4.76
C SER A 116 5.69 -20.52 4.00
N LEU A 117 5.69 -20.75 2.69
CA LEU A 117 4.54 -20.53 1.81
C LEU A 117 4.02 -21.86 1.26
N ALA A 118 2.73 -22.10 1.42
CA ALA A 118 2.01 -23.22 0.81
C ALA A 118 0.69 -22.71 0.25
N ASN A 119 0.38 -22.95 -1.03
CA ASN A 119 -0.86 -22.45 -1.65
C ASN A 119 -1.11 -20.94 -1.41
N ALA A 120 -0.05 -20.14 -1.29
CA ALA A 120 -0.11 -18.75 -0.87
C ALA A 120 0.13 -17.80 -2.05
N SER A 121 -0.44 -16.60 -1.99
CA SER A 121 -0.12 -15.52 -2.93
C SER A 121 0.41 -14.29 -2.20
N VAL A 122 1.53 -13.74 -2.68
CA VAL A 122 2.07 -12.47 -2.21
C VAL A 122 2.17 -11.54 -3.42
N ASP A 123 1.22 -10.62 -3.51
CA ASP A 123 1.08 -9.70 -4.64
C ASP A 123 1.70 -8.36 -4.27
N GLY A 124 3.00 -8.21 -4.55
CA GLY A 124 3.72 -6.95 -4.38
C GLY A 124 3.13 -5.83 -5.23
N VAL A 125 3.24 -4.59 -4.75
CA VAL A 125 2.77 -3.44 -5.52
C VAL A 125 3.87 -3.00 -6.46
N TYR A 126 3.57 -3.06 -7.76
CA TYR A 126 4.49 -2.61 -8.79
C TYR A 126 4.53 -1.08 -8.79
N PHE A 127 5.71 -0.54 -8.51
CA PHE A 127 6.01 0.87 -8.76
C PHE A 127 6.01 1.08 -10.27
N VAL A 128 4.87 1.46 -10.85
CA VAL A 128 4.83 2.03 -12.19
C VAL A 128 5.25 3.49 -12.02
N PRO A 129 6.46 3.90 -12.46
CA PRO A 129 6.80 5.30 -12.47
C PRO A 129 5.73 5.99 -13.30
N GLU A 130 5.06 7.01 -12.75
CA GLU A 130 4.20 7.85 -13.56
C GLU A 130 5.04 8.29 -14.76
N PRO A 131 4.58 8.06 -16.01
CA PRO A 131 5.33 8.51 -17.17
C PRO A 131 5.55 10.00 -16.96
N PHE A 132 6.82 10.38 -16.84
CA PHE A 132 7.27 11.74 -16.57
C PHE A 132 6.33 12.71 -17.29
N THR A 133 5.46 13.39 -16.55
CA THR A 133 4.59 14.44 -17.09
C THR A 133 5.46 15.70 -17.33
N ILE A 134 6.51 15.54 -18.13
CA ILE A 134 7.33 16.62 -18.71
C ILE A 134 6.54 17.33 -19.81
N LEU A 135 5.46 16.72 -20.31
CA LEU A 135 4.59 17.34 -21.31
C LEU A 135 3.83 18.57 -20.76
N GLY A 136 3.54 18.63 -19.46
CA GLY A 136 2.87 19.78 -18.83
C GLY A 136 3.83 20.88 -18.37
N THR A 137 5.06 20.54 -17.98
CA THR A 137 6.05 21.54 -17.56
C THR A 137 6.73 22.22 -18.74
N ALA A 138 6.85 21.57 -19.90
CA ALA A 138 7.30 22.23 -21.13
C ALA A 138 6.33 23.34 -21.59
N THR A 139 5.03 23.22 -21.30
CA THR A 139 4.05 24.29 -21.53
C THR A 139 4.15 25.38 -20.46
N ALA A 140 4.36 25.01 -19.20
CA ALA A 140 4.48 25.96 -18.08
C ALA A 140 5.79 26.77 -18.06
N LEU A 141 6.90 26.21 -18.55
CA LEU A 141 8.23 26.87 -18.63
C LEU A 141 8.42 27.70 -19.90
N GLY A 142 7.36 27.94 -20.68
CA GLY A 142 7.43 28.84 -21.83
C GLY A 142 8.16 28.29 -23.07
N PHE A 143 8.52 27.00 -23.11
CA PHE A 143 9.10 26.40 -24.32
C PHE A 143 8.10 26.36 -25.50
N GLY A 144 6.78 26.38 -25.22
CA GLY A 144 5.75 26.55 -26.24
C GLY A 144 5.85 27.88 -27.02
N VAL A 145 6.40 28.92 -26.39
CA VAL A 145 6.61 30.23 -27.05
C VAL A 145 7.87 30.21 -27.93
N LEU A 146 8.86 29.37 -27.59
CA LEU A 146 10.09 29.22 -28.37
C LEU A 146 9.80 28.60 -29.75
N PHE A 147 9.01 27.52 -29.80
CA PHE A 147 8.66 26.87 -31.07
C PHE A 147 7.71 27.70 -31.95
N LYS A 148 6.91 28.60 -31.37
CA LYS A 148 6.06 29.54 -32.14
C LYS A 148 6.87 30.63 -32.85
N LYS A 149 8.01 31.03 -32.28
CA LYS A 149 8.87 32.08 -32.86
C LYS A 149 9.66 31.58 -34.07
N GLU A 150 10.12 30.34 -34.05
CA GLU A 150 10.82 29.75 -35.21
C GLU A 150 9.88 29.45 -36.38
N TYR A 151 8.63 29.06 -36.12
CA TYR A 151 7.66 28.77 -37.19
C TYR A 151 7.22 30.05 -37.96
N SER A 152 7.15 31.20 -37.27
CA SER A 152 6.76 32.47 -37.90
C SER A 152 7.86 33.05 -38.83
N GLN A 153 9.13 32.72 -38.60
CA GLN A 153 10.21 33.23 -39.45
C GLN A 153 10.37 32.48 -40.77
N LYS A 154 9.99 31.20 -40.84
CA LYS A 154 10.01 30.45 -42.11
C LYS A 154 8.92 30.94 -43.08
N ASN A 155 7.72 31.24 -42.60
CA ASN A 155 6.62 31.71 -43.46
C ASN A 155 6.77 33.16 -43.96
N LYS A 156 7.66 33.97 -43.37
CA LYS A 156 7.98 35.31 -43.89
C LYS A 156 9.03 35.31 -44.99
N LYS A 157 9.87 34.27 -45.11
CA LYS A 157 10.87 34.17 -46.18
C LYS A 157 10.32 33.60 -47.48
N GLU A 158 9.17 32.91 -47.44
CA GLU A 158 8.54 32.32 -48.64
C GLU A 158 7.64 33.31 -49.40
N LYS A 159 7.12 34.36 -48.73
CA LYS A 159 6.36 35.44 -49.39
C LYS A 159 7.23 36.55 -50.01
N THR A 160 8.54 36.35 -50.07
CA THR A 160 9.49 37.30 -50.68
C THR A 160 10.46 36.54 -51.58
N LYS A 161 9.93 35.72 -52.48
CA LYS A 161 10.59 35.42 -53.75
C LYS A 161 9.57 35.66 -54.86
N VAL A 162 9.86 36.72 -55.61
CA VAL A 162 9.27 37.07 -56.91
C VAL A 162 9.62 35.97 -57.91
#